data_AF-A0A975LBW7-F1
#
_entry.id   AF-A0A975LBW7-F1
#
_cell.length_a   1.000
_cell.length_b   1.000
_cell.length_c   1.000
_cell.angle_alpha   90.00
_cell.angle_beta   90.00
_cell.angle_gamma   90.00
#
_symmetry.space_group_name_H-M   'P 1'
#
loop_
_entity.id
_entity.type
_entity.pdbx_description
1 polymer ?
#
loop_
_entity_poly.entity_id
_entity_poly.type
_entity_poly.pdbx_seq_one_letter_code
_entity_poly.pdbx_strand_id
1 'polypeptide(L)'
;MEKAPGALGHRADTKEDPVNTETALDDMDVATYFSLSYSNFLVLHRVELEHMPTEWQHRLVAMLNELDGAYRHLDHPQGYEVHPCRYVEVWELDDDERKAVGVTSSLDDFPALPDDATEGQREAHDRAYEEACEAELFYDADGTELEKWQRVPIRVSDPIPHYRHGRVEPRLS
;
A
#
# COMPACT_ATOMS: atom_id res chain seq x y z
N MET A 1 30.12 5.87 73.15
CA MET A 1 31.23 6.65 72.59
C MET A 1 32.14 5.65 71.90
N GLU A 2 31.89 5.31 70.64
CA GLU A 2 32.88 4.63 69.78
C GLU A 2 32.46 4.72 68.32
N LYS A 3 33.48 4.86 67.47
CA LYS A 3 33.49 5.27 66.06
C LYS A 3 33.04 4.14 65.11
N ALA A 4 32.41 4.54 63.99
CA ALA A 4 32.42 3.80 62.72
C ALA A 4 33.84 3.86 62.08
N PRO A 5 34.24 2.99 61.11
CA PRO A 5 33.79 3.16 59.72
C PRO A 5 33.85 1.91 58.78
N GLY A 6 33.28 2.06 57.57
CA GLY A 6 33.63 1.32 56.33
C GLY A 6 32.67 0.18 55.95
N ALA A 7 32.35 -0.09 54.69
CA ALA A 7 32.76 0.46 53.41
C ALA A 7 31.76 0.03 52.31
N LEU A 8 31.86 0.71 51.18
CA LEU A 8 31.13 0.58 49.91
C LEU A 8 30.96 -0.86 49.41
N GLY A 9 29.73 -1.23 49.05
CA GLY A 9 29.41 -2.35 48.18
C GLY A 9 29.05 -1.84 46.79
N HIS A 10 29.89 -2.15 45.80
CA HIS A 10 29.66 -1.92 44.38
C HIS A 10 28.30 -2.47 43.93
N ARG A 11 27.49 -1.63 43.28
CA ARG A 11 26.44 -2.08 42.36
C ARG A 11 27.13 -2.76 41.19
N ALA A 12 26.86 -4.05 40.98
CA ALA A 12 27.25 -4.76 39.79
C ALA A 12 26.56 -4.11 38.58
N ASP A 13 27.36 -3.59 37.65
CA ASP A 13 26.96 -3.33 36.28
C ASP A 13 26.31 -4.60 35.72
N THR A 14 25.01 -4.53 35.52
CA THR A 14 24.30 -5.55 34.72
C THR A 14 24.70 -5.24 33.29
N LYS A 15 25.68 -5.98 32.76
CA LYS A 15 25.89 -6.05 31.31
C LYS A 15 24.57 -6.53 30.71
N GLU A 16 23.86 -5.62 30.04
CA GLU A 16 22.83 -6.00 29.10
C GLU A 16 23.54 -6.86 28.04
N ASP A 17 23.30 -8.16 28.08
CA ASP A 17 23.69 -9.04 26.98
C ASP A 17 23.03 -8.49 25.71
N PRO A 18 23.75 -8.36 24.59
CA PRO A 18 23.16 -7.87 23.36
C PRO A 18 22.00 -8.80 23.00
N VAL A 19 20.79 -8.25 22.98
CA VAL A 19 19.57 -8.95 22.52
C VAL A 19 19.90 -9.52 21.15
N ASN A 20 20.04 -10.85 21.10
CA ASN A 20 20.33 -11.58 19.88
C ASN A 20 19.12 -11.44 18.96
N THR A 21 19.17 -10.45 18.08
CA THR A 21 18.05 -9.96 17.26
C THR A 21 17.61 -11.02 16.25
N GLU A 22 18.46 -12.00 15.96
CA GLU A 22 18.22 -13.11 15.02
C GLU A 22 17.13 -14.07 15.53
N THR A 23 17.13 -14.38 16.83
CA THR A 23 16.11 -15.23 17.47
C THR A 23 14.75 -14.56 17.64
N ALA A 24 14.67 -13.24 17.54
CA ALA A 24 13.44 -12.49 17.78
C ALA A 24 12.46 -12.54 16.60
N LEU A 25 12.93 -12.90 15.39
CA LEU A 25 12.09 -12.98 14.19
C LEU A 25 11.28 -14.29 14.12
N ASP A 26 11.81 -15.38 14.64
CA ASP A 26 11.20 -16.71 14.53
C ASP A 26 9.92 -16.87 15.38
N ASP A 27 9.71 -16.01 16.37
CA ASP A 27 8.53 -16.00 17.26
C ASP A 27 7.46 -14.95 16.86
N MET A 28 7.63 -14.24 15.74
CA MET A 28 6.67 -13.22 15.32
C MET A 28 5.41 -13.86 14.71
N ASP A 29 4.23 -13.42 15.16
CA ASP A 29 2.98 -13.72 14.47
C ASP A 29 2.84 -12.90 13.17
N VAL A 30 1.90 -13.30 12.31
CA VAL A 30 1.65 -12.67 11.00
C VAL A 30 1.35 -11.16 11.16
N ALA A 31 0.60 -10.77 12.20
CA ALA A 31 0.22 -9.38 12.42
C ALA A 31 1.43 -8.51 12.78
N THR A 32 2.34 -9.04 13.60
CA THR A 32 3.59 -8.40 14.01
C THR A 32 4.55 -8.31 12.83
N TYR A 33 4.71 -9.39 12.07
CA TYR A 33 5.60 -9.42 10.89
C TYR A 33 5.20 -8.38 9.84
N PHE A 34 3.89 -8.22 9.57
CA PHE A 34 3.38 -7.23 8.63
C PHE A 34 3.06 -5.85 9.26
N SER A 35 3.55 -5.57 10.47
CA SER A 35 3.40 -4.27 11.14
C SER A 35 1.96 -3.75 11.17
N LEU A 36 0.98 -4.63 11.43
CA LEU A 36 -0.46 -4.30 11.44
C LEU A 36 -1.00 -3.72 10.11
N SER A 37 -0.38 -4.04 8.97
CA SER A 37 -0.98 -3.67 7.68
C SER A 37 -2.36 -4.31 7.56
N TYR A 38 -3.41 -3.52 7.33
CA TYR A 38 -4.78 -4.00 7.13
C TYR A 38 -4.99 -4.65 5.73
N SER A 39 -3.93 -5.20 5.16
CA SER A 39 -3.95 -5.84 3.84
C SER A 39 -4.62 -7.20 3.94
N ASN A 40 -5.76 -7.37 3.27
CA ASN A 40 -6.47 -8.65 3.21
C ASN A 40 -5.74 -9.71 2.37
N PHE A 41 -4.75 -9.31 1.57
CA PHE A 41 -4.02 -10.18 0.65
C PHE A 41 -2.52 -10.08 0.88
N LEU A 42 -1.86 -11.25 0.83
CA LEU A 42 -0.42 -11.38 0.72
C LEU A 42 -0.07 -11.75 -0.72
N VAL A 43 0.60 -10.84 -1.43
CA VAL A 43 1.07 -11.08 -2.81
C VAL A 43 2.58 -11.24 -2.78
N LEU A 44 3.06 -12.39 -3.25
CA LEU A 44 4.49 -12.70 -3.38
C LEU A 44 4.82 -12.95 -4.85
N HIS A 45 5.99 -12.51 -5.30
CA HIS A 45 6.44 -12.78 -6.66
C HIS A 45 6.73 -14.26 -6.84
N ARG A 46 5.99 -14.91 -7.74
CA ARG A 46 6.16 -16.34 -8.05
C ARG A 46 7.61 -16.72 -8.39
N VAL A 47 8.31 -15.86 -9.13
CA VAL A 47 9.72 -16.09 -9.52
C VAL A 47 10.64 -16.18 -8.30
N GLU A 48 10.41 -15.37 -7.26
CA GLU A 48 11.18 -15.45 -6.02
C GLU A 48 10.89 -16.79 -5.32
N LEU A 49 9.62 -17.20 -5.28
CA LEU A 49 9.22 -18.48 -4.70
C LEU A 49 9.84 -19.68 -5.42
N GLU A 50 9.90 -19.64 -6.75
CA GLU A 50 10.50 -20.69 -7.60
C GLU A 50 12.03 -20.78 -7.46
N HIS A 51 12.68 -19.68 -7.05
CA HIS A 51 14.13 -19.64 -6.84
C HIS A 51 14.55 -19.87 -5.39
N MET A 52 13.62 -20.01 -4.44
CA MET A 52 13.93 -20.41 -3.07
C MET A 52 14.57 -21.81 -3.03
N PRO A 53 15.39 -22.13 -2.00
CA PRO A 53 15.87 -23.49 -1.78
C PRO A 53 14.74 -24.53 -1.77
N THR A 54 14.99 -25.72 -2.32
CA THR A 54 13.96 -26.77 -2.46
C THR A 54 13.30 -27.12 -1.12
N GLU A 55 14.05 -27.16 -0.01
CA GLU A 55 13.47 -27.43 1.30
C GLU A 55 12.48 -26.34 1.73
N TRP A 56 12.71 -25.09 1.33
CA TRP A 56 11.83 -23.96 1.64
C TRP A 56 10.56 -24.02 0.79
N GLN A 57 10.68 -24.37 -0.49
CA GLN A 57 9.52 -24.60 -1.35
C GLN A 57 8.60 -25.68 -0.78
N HIS A 58 9.17 -26.82 -0.34
CA HIS A 58 8.38 -27.89 0.28
C HIS A 58 7.69 -27.45 1.57
N ARG A 59 8.39 -26.71 2.44
CA ARG A 59 7.78 -26.16 3.67
C ARG A 59 6.64 -25.20 3.36
N LEU A 60 6.83 -24.30 2.40
CA LEU A 60 5.77 -23.37 1.97
C LEU A 60 4.55 -24.12 1.43
N VAL A 61 4.75 -25.10 0.55
CA VAL A 61 3.64 -25.91 0.00
C VAL A 61 2.90 -26.68 1.10
N ALA A 62 3.61 -27.23 2.08
CA ALA A 62 2.97 -27.89 3.22
C ALA A 62 2.09 -26.92 4.02
N MET A 63 2.60 -25.72 4.35
CA MET A 63 1.82 -24.68 5.04
C MET A 63 0.62 -24.20 4.23
N LEU A 64 0.76 -24.03 2.92
CA LEU A 64 -0.36 -23.66 2.04
C LEU A 64 -1.46 -24.73 2.02
N ASN A 65 -1.10 -26.01 2.05
CA ASN A 65 -2.08 -27.10 2.13
C ASN A 65 -2.81 -27.13 3.48
N GLU A 66 -2.11 -26.86 4.58
CA GLU A 66 -2.72 -26.74 5.91
C GLU A 66 -3.68 -25.55 5.96
N LEU A 67 -3.27 -24.40 5.41
CA LEU A 67 -4.08 -23.20 5.31
C LEU A 67 -5.35 -23.45 4.49
N ASP A 68 -5.23 -24.03 3.28
CA ASP A 68 -6.37 -24.40 2.45
C ASP A 68 -7.30 -25.36 3.19
N GLY A 69 -6.76 -26.40 3.82
CA GLY A 69 -7.54 -27.36 4.61
C GLY A 69 -8.33 -26.70 5.75
N ALA A 70 -7.71 -25.77 6.48
CA ALA A 70 -8.34 -25.07 7.60
C ALA A 70 -9.48 -24.13 7.15
N TYR A 71 -9.32 -23.44 6.01
CA TYR A 71 -10.23 -22.39 5.56
C TYR A 71 -11.10 -22.75 4.34
N ARG A 72 -11.06 -24.01 3.86
CA ARG A 72 -11.87 -24.49 2.73
C ARG A 72 -13.38 -24.31 2.90
N HIS A 73 -13.84 -24.22 4.14
CA HIS A 73 -15.26 -24.05 4.47
C HIS A 73 -15.78 -22.62 4.25
N LEU A 74 -14.89 -21.65 4.00
CA LEU A 74 -15.26 -20.27 3.70
C LEU A 74 -15.55 -20.12 2.21
N ASP A 75 -16.47 -19.21 1.88
CA ASP A 75 -16.71 -18.81 0.50
C ASP A 75 -15.54 -17.95 0.01
N HIS A 76 -14.79 -18.49 -0.94
CA HIS A 76 -13.73 -17.75 -1.63
C HIS A 76 -14.24 -17.23 -2.98
N PRO A 77 -13.91 -15.99 -3.36
CA PRO A 77 -14.12 -15.50 -4.71
C PRO A 77 -13.48 -16.43 -5.74
N GLN A 78 -14.20 -16.69 -6.83
CA GLN A 78 -13.77 -17.62 -7.89
C GLN A 78 -12.57 -17.12 -8.70
N GLY A 79 -12.23 -15.84 -8.57
CA GLY A 79 -11.10 -15.22 -9.24
C GLY A 79 -10.84 -13.83 -8.71
N TYR A 80 -9.59 -13.40 -8.89
CA TYR A 80 -9.13 -12.06 -8.60
C TYR A 80 -8.24 -11.59 -9.74
N GLU A 81 -8.24 -10.29 -9.98
CA GLU A 81 -7.32 -9.64 -10.90
C GLU A 81 -6.34 -8.79 -10.08
N VAL A 82 -5.04 -9.00 -10.26
CA VAL A 82 -3.98 -8.26 -9.56
C VAL A 82 -3.19 -7.48 -10.60
N HIS A 83 -3.09 -6.17 -10.42
CA HIS A 83 -2.33 -5.27 -11.29
C HIS A 83 -1.24 -4.56 -10.50
N PRO A 84 -0.07 -4.29 -11.11
CA PRO A 84 0.84 -3.31 -10.57
C PRO A 84 0.21 -1.93 -10.67
N CYS A 85 0.42 -1.11 -9.65
CA CYS A 85 -0.10 0.25 -9.60
C CYS A 85 0.99 1.25 -9.23
N ARG A 86 0.84 2.48 -9.71
CA ARG A 86 1.52 3.66 -9.15
C ARG A 86 0.53 4.45 -8.32
N TYR A 87 1.00 5.04 -7.22
CA TYR A 87 0.18 5.92 -6.38
C TYR A 87 0.35 7.37 -6.79
N VAL A 88 -0.76 8.05 -7.05
CA VAL A 88 -0.82 9.42 -7.57
C VAL A 88 -1.81 10.21 -6.73
N GLU A 89 -1.54 11.49 -6.52
CA GLU A 89 -2.49 12.36 -5.84
C GLU A 89 -3.70 12.63 -6.74
N VAL A 90 -4.90 12.70 -6.15
CA VAL A 90 -6.15 12.79 -6.90
C VAL A 90 -6.17 13.99 -7.87
N TRP A 91 -5.59 15.12 -7.48
CA TRP A 91 -5.54 16.31 -8.33
C TRP A 91 -4.57 16.24 -9.51
N GLU A 92 -3.64 15.28 -9.51
CA GLU A 92 -2.70 15.07 -10.61
C GLU A 92 -3.29 14.13 -11.69
N LEU A 93 -4.48 13.57 -11.46
CA LEU A 93 -5.15 12.67 -12.40
C LEU A 93 -5.67 13.45 -13.60
N ASP A 94 -5.26 13.03 -14.79
CA ASP A 94 -5.92 13.44 -16.03
C ASP A 94 -7.30 12.77 -16.19
N ASP A 95 -8.08 13.22 -17.17
CA ASP A 95 -9.46 12.76 -17.37
C ASP A 95 -9.55 11.25 -17.65
N ASP A 96 -8.59 10.68 -18.37
CA ASP A 96 -8.55 9.25 -18.69
C ASP A 96 -8.20 8.44 -17.44
N GLU A 97 -7.26 8.93 -16.62
CA GLU A 97 -6.87 8.33 -15.36
C GLU A 97 -8.01 8.39 -14.32
N ARG A 98 -8.66 9.55 -14.16
CA ARG A 98 -9.85 9.71 -13.31
C ARG A 98 -10.92 8.69 -13.70
N LYS A 99 -11.24 8.59 -14.99
CA LYS A 99 -12.19 7.61 -15.49
C LYS A 99 -11.76 6.16 -15.24
N ALA A 100 -10.47 5.84 -15.37
CA ALA A 100 -9.96 4.49 -15.15
C ALA A 100 -10.04 4.05 -13.68
N VAL A 101 -9.89 4.99 -12.73
CA VAL A 101 -10.02 4.73 -11.29
C VAL A 101 -11.42 5.00 -10.74
N GLY A 102 -12.34 5.51 -11.57
CA GLY A 102 -13.71 5.84 -11.16
C GLY A 102 -13.82 7.09 -10.29
N VAL A 103 -12.87 8.02 -10.43
CA VAL A 103 -12.91 9.32 -9.76
C VAL A 103 -13.62 10.34 -10.64
N THR A 104 -14.48 11.16 -10.04
CA THR A 104 -15.15 12.29 -10.70
C THR A 104 -14.81 13.60 -10.00
N SER A 105 -14.82 14.70 -10.75
CA SER A 105 -14.62 16.06 -10.24
C SER A 105 -15.93 16.85 -10.27
N SER A 106 -16.12 17.76 -9.31
CA SER A 106 -17.20 18.75 -9.36
C SER A 106 -17.14 19.65 -10.61
N LEU A 107 -15.96 19.77 -11.25
CA LEU A 107 -15.79 20.50 -12.49
C LEU A 107 -16.35 19.76 -13.72
N ASP A 108 -16.54 18.44 -13.64
CA ASP A 108 -17.10 17.66 -14.75
C ASP A 108 -18.55 18.09 -15.07
N ASP A 109 -19.27 18.62 -14.07
CA ASP A 109 -20.63 19.17 -14.18
C ASP A 109 -20.65 20.71 -14.41
N PHE A 110 -19.50 21.36 -14.60
CA PHE A 110 -19.44 22.81 -14.78
C PHE A 110 -20.16 23.23 -16.09
N PRO A 111 -21.08 24.21 -16.04
CA PRO A 111 -21.94 24.52 -17.17
C PRO A 111 -21.14 25.04 -18.37
N ALA A 112 -21.35 24.43 -19.53
CA ALA A 112 -20.79 24.93 -20.79
C ALA A 112 -21.43 26.26 -21.19
N LEU A 113 -20.63 27.14 -21.81
CA LEU A 113 -21.14 28.37 -22.41
C LEU A 113 -21.99 28.08 -23.67
N PRO A 114 -23.09 28.80 -23.90
CA PRO A 114 -23.82 28.73 -25.15
C PRO A 114 -23.00 29.36 -26.30
N ASP A 115 -23.19 28.87 -27.52
CA ASP A 115 -22.44 29.33 -28.69
C ASP A 115 -22.57 30.85 -28.95
N ASP A 116 -23.74 31.41 -28.63
CA ASP A 116 -24.08 32.83 -28.80
C ASP A 116 -23.74 33.72 -27.57
N ALA A 117 -22.93 33.22 -26.64
CA ALA A 117 -22.52 33.98 -25.47
C ALA A 117 -21.87 35.32 -25.84
N THR A 118 -22.35 36.39 -25.23
CA THR A 118 -21.75 37.73 -25.30
C THR A 118 -20.40 37.77 -24.57
N GLU A 119 -19.57 38.76 -24.88
CA GLU A 119 -18.28 38.94 -24.20
C GLU A 119 -18.41 39.00 -22.67
N GLY A 120 -19.39 39.76 -22.16
CA GLY A 120 -19.62 39.85 -20.72
C GLY A 120 -20.07 38.52 -20.08
N GLN A 121 -20.71 37.63 -20.82
CA GLN A 121 -21.03 36.28 -20.35
C GLN A 121 -19.79 35.38 -20.34
N ARG A 122 -18.89 35.53 -21.31
CA ARG A 122 -17.61 34.80 -21.33
C ARG A 122 -16.73 35.21 -20.15
N GLU A 123 -16.53 36.51 -19.92
CA GLU A 123 -15.76 37.01 -18.78
C GLU A 123 -16.34 36.57 -17.42
N ALA A 124 -17.67 36.53 -17.29
CA ALA A 124 -18.31 36.06 -16.06
C ALA A 124 -18.15 34.55 -15.87
N HIS A 125 -18.21 33.78 -16.94
CA HIS A 125 -18.00 32.33 -16.93
C HIS A 125 -16.54 31.98 -16.60
N ASP A 126 -15.57 32.65 -17.21
CA ASP A 126 -14.15 32.47 -16.93
C ASP A 126 -13.85 32.72 -15.44
N ARG A 127 -14.40 33.80 -14.87
CA ARG A 127 -14.24 34.10 -13.45
C ARG A 127 -14.87 33.04 -12.55
N ALA A 128 -16.07 32.56 -12.90
CA ALA A 128 -16.74 31.50 -12.14
C ALA A 128 -15.99 30.17 -12.25
N TYR A 129 -15.38 29.89 -13.40
CA TYR A 129 -14.56 28.71 -13.63
C TYR A 129 -13.28 28.76 -12.78
N GLU A 130 -12.61 29.91 -12.72
CA GLU A 130 -11.44 30.11 -11.86
C GLU A 130 -11.78 29.87 -10.38
N GLU A 131 -12.90 30.42 -9.89
CA GLU A 131 -13.38 30.19 -8.52
C GLU A 131 -13.71 28.71 -8.26
N ALA A 132 -14.34 28.04 -9.23
CA ALA A 132 -14.64 26.61 -9.14
C ALA A 132 -13.38 25.73 -9.13
N CYS A 133 -12.33 26.10 -9.87
CA CYS A 133 -11.03 25.40 -9.85
C CYS A 133 -10.37 25.45 -8.46
N GLU A 134 -10.53 26.56 -7.73
CA GLU A 134 -10.01 26.68 -6.36
C GLU A 134 -10.79 25.82 -5.35
N ALA A 135 -12.10 25.65 -5.60
CA ALA A 135 -13.02 24.91 -4.75
C ALA A 135 -13.31 23.48 -5.26
N GLU A 136 -12.50 22.96 -6.17
CA GLU A 136 -12.70 21.65 -6.81
C GLU A 136 -12.75 20.52 -5.78
N LEU A 137 -13.82 19.72 -5.85
CA LEU A 137 -14.03 18.52 -5.04
C LEU A 137 -13.93 17.28 -5.91
N PHE A 138 -13.40 16.21 -5.33
CA PHE A 138 -13.26 14.92 -5.99
C PHE A 138 -14.10 13.87 -5.26
N TYR A 139 -14.61 12.90 -6.01
CA TYR A 139 -15.42 11.81 -5.47
C TYR A 139 -14.96 10.47 -6.03
N ASP A 140 -15.03 9.41 -5.22
CA ASP A 140 -14.83 8.04 -5.69
C ASP A 140 -16.08 7.48 -6.39
N ALA A 141 -15.97 6.24 -6.88
CA ALA A 141 -17.05 5.56 -7.61
C ALA A 141 -18.32 5.32 -6.76
N ASP A 142 -18.20 5.34 -5.43
CA ASP A 142 -19.31 5.20 -4.49
C ASP A 142 -19.91 6.56 -4.10
N GLY A 143 -19.34 7.66 -4.59
CA GLY A 143 -19.75 9.04 -4.30
C GLY A 143 -19.17 9.60 -2.99
N THR A 144 -18.16 8.95 -2.42
CA THR A 144 -17.46 9.45 -1.23
C THR A 144 -16.50 10.57 -1.64
N GLU A 145 -16.52 11.68 -0.91
CA GLU A 145 -15.59 12.79 -1.13
C GLU A 145 -14.15 12.36 -0.83
N LEU A 146 -13.23 12.70 -1.73
CA LEU A 146 -11.80 12.44 -1.64
C LEU A 146 -11.05 13.74 -1.38
N GLU A 147 -10.03 13.69 -0.53
CA GLU A 147 -9.15 14.83 -0.36
C GLU A 147 -8.27 15.01 -1.59
N LYS A 148 -8.00 16.27 -1.96
CA LYS A 148 -7.12 16.62 -3.08
C LYS A 148 -5.79 15.88 -3.06
N TRP A 149 -5.18 15.78 -1.87
CA TRP A 149 -3.86 15.15 -1.63
C TRP A 149 -3.94 13.64 -1.38
N GLN A 150 -5.15 13.07 -1.38
CA GLN A 150 -5.31 11.63 -1.21
C GLN A 150 -4.66 10.91 -2.37
N ARG A 151 -4.00 9.78 -2.09
CA ARG A 151 -3.32 9.00 -3.12
C ARG A 151 -4.21 7.83 -3.55
N VAL A 152 -4.42 7.70 -4.86
CA VAL A 152 -5.15 6.59 -5.46
C VAL A 152 -4.23 5.72 -6.32
N PRO A 153 -4.46 4.40 -6.38
CA PRO A 153 -3.67 3.50 -7.21
C PRO A 153 -4.15 3.54 -8.67
N ILE A 154 -3.25 3.86 -9.59
CA ILE A 154 -3.48 3.77 -11.04
C ILE A 154 -2.77 2.55 -11.58
N ARG A 155 -3.50 1.72 -12.34
CA ARG A 155 -2.95 0.54 -13.00
C ARG A 155 -1.83 0.97 -13.96
N VAL A 156 -0.70 0.29 -13.89
CA VAL A 156 0.41 0.46 -14.83
C VAL A 156 0.67 -0.86 -15.56
N SER A 157 1.30 -0.77 -16.73
CA SER A 157 1.82 -1.96 -17.40
C SER A 157 2.78 -2.70 -16.48
N ASP A 158 2.68 -4.03 -16.46
CA ASP A 158 3.57 -4.86 -15.66
C ASP A 158 5.04 -4.60 -16.06
N PRO A 159 5.87 -4.05 -15.14
CA PRO A 159 7.27 -3.80 -15.44
C PRO A 159 8.06 -5.11 -15.61
N ILE A 160 7.50 -6.24 -15.20
CA ILE A 160 8.06 -7.57 -15.37
C ILE A 160 7.36 -8.22 -16.57
N PRO A 161 8.04 -8.35 -17.73
CA PRO A 161 7.45 -9.02 -18.87
C PRO A 161 7.07 -10.46 -18.50
N HIS A 162 5.86 -10.89 -18.87
CA HIS A 162 5.52 -12.31 -18.92
C HIS A 162 6.66 -13.03 -19.68
N TYR A 163 7.29 -14.02 -19.04
CA TYR A 163 8.45 -14.80 -19.54
C TYR A 163 9.87 -14.27 -19.32
N ARG A 164 10.16 -13.54 -18.24
CA ARG A 164 11.56 -13.40 -17.80
C ARG A 164 12.00 -14.63 -16.97
N HIS A 165 12.38 -15.72 -17.66
CA HIS A 165 13.08 -16.88 -17.05
C HIS A 165 14.53 -16.57 -16.59
N GLY A 166 14.86 -15.29 -16.41
CA GLY A 166 16.18 -14.87 -15.97
C GLY A 166 16.31 -15.14 -14.48
N ARG A 167 17.09 -16.17 -14.13
CA ARG A 167 17.44 -16.54 -12.76
C ARG A 167 17.77 -15.29 -11.93
N VAL A 168 16.92 -14.98 -10.95
CA VAL A 168 17.20 -13.95 -9.95
C VAL A 168 17.91 -14.65 -8.80
N GLU A 169 19.20 -14.38 -8.62
CA GLU A 169 19.95 -14.92 -7.50
C GLU A 169 19.56 -14.18 -6.21
N PRO A 170 19.16 -14.87 -5.14
CA PRO A 170 18.95 -14.23 -3.85
C PRO A 170 20.27 -13.62 -3.37
N ARG A 171 20.26 -12.33 -3.02
CA ARG A 171 21.40 -11.69 -2.36
C ARG A 171 21.37 -12.07 -0.89
N LEU A 172 22.10 -13.12 -0.53
CA LEU A 172 22.45 -13.38 0.86
C LEU A 172 23.53 -12.36 1.23
N SER A 173 23.15 -11.33 2.00
CA SER A 173 24.09 -10.43 2.69
C SER A 173 24.59 -11.08 3.97
#